data_AF-A0A438FS19-F1
#
_entry.id   AF-A0A438FS19-F1
#
_cell.length_a   1.000
_cell.length_b   1.000
_cell.length_c   1.000
_cell.angle_alpha   90.00
_cell.angle_beta   90.00
_cell.angle_gamma   90.00
#
_symmetry.space_group_name_H-M   'P 1'
#
loop_
_entity.id
_entity.type
_entity.pdbx_description
1 polymer ?
#
loop_
_entity_poly.entity_id
_entity_poly.type
_entity_poly.pdbx_seq_one_letter_code
_entity_poly.pdbx_strand_id
1 'polypeptide(L)'
;MLVVVIVLAGKPTSQAAVRFLQLLGEDEMAFDNLFCVAFQMMDAQWLAKRASYMEFNDVLKSTRTQLERELELEDVFSVRDLPAYNMLRR
;
A
#
# COMPACT_ATOMS: atom_id res chain seq x y z
N MET A 1 -3.97 -3.05 9.56
CA MET A 1 -5.06 -2.04 9.46
C MET A 1 -5.13 -1.41 8.07
N LEU A 2 -4.05 -0.84 7.50
CA LEU A 2 -4.03 -0.26 6.14
C LEU A 2 -4.35 -1.25 5.01
N VAL A 3 -3.68 -2.42 4.97
CA VAL A 3 -3.95 -3.44 3.94
C VAL A 3 -5.38 -3.97 4.04
N VAL A 4 -5.90 -4.08 5.26
CA VAL A 4 -7.29 -4.46 5.53
C VAL A 4 -8.26 -3.39 5.04
N VAL A 5 -7.91 -2.10 5.07
CA VAL A 5 -8.77 -1.01 4.54
C VAL A 5 -8.85 -1.05 3.01
N ILE A 6 -7.78 -1.44 2.32
CA ILE A 6 -7.82 -1.63 0.86
C ILE A 6 -8.73 -2.82 0.49
N VAL A 7 -8.71 -3.88 1.31
CA VAL A 7 -9.54 -5.09 1.12
C VAL A 7 -11.01 -4.91 1.51
N LEU A 8 -11.32 -4.14 2.57
CA LEU A 8 -12.67 -4.05 3.14
C LEU A 8 -13.56 -2.98 2.49
N ALA A 9 -13.06 -2.15 1.58
CA ALA A 9 -13.89 -1.26 0.78
C ALA A 9 -14.64 -2.09 -0.27
N GLY A 10 -15.85 -2.55 0.09
CA GLY A 10 -16.67 -3.52 -0.62
C GLY A 10 -16.60 -3.48 -2.15
N LYS A 11 -16.26 -4.64 -2.72
CA LYS A 11 -15.99 -4.93 -4.14
C LYS A 11 -14.81 -4.12 -4.72
N PRO A 12 -13.79 -4.80 -5.29
CA PRO A 12 -12.68 -4.14 -5.98
C PRO A 12 -13.24 -3.45 -7.23
N THR A 13 -13.69 -2.21 -7.07
CA THR A 13 -14.25 -1.38 -8.13
C THR A 13 -13.19 -0.49 -8.78
N SER A 14 -12.02 -0.34 -8.15
CA SER A 14 -10.85 0.31 -8.74
C SER A 14 -9.89 -0.69 -9.36
N GLN A 15 -9.17 -0.24 -10.39
CA GLN A 15 -8.14 -1.01 -11.07
C GLN A 15 -7.02 -1.43 -10.10
N ALA A 16 -6.62 -0.55 -9.18
CA ALA A 16 -5.69 -0.86 -8.09
C ALA A 16 -6.13 -2.07 -7.26
N ALA A 17 -7.41 -2.17 -6.92
CA ALA A 17 -7.93 -3.26 -6.10
C ALA A 17 -7.95 -4.60 -6.85
N VAL A 18 -8.23 -4.58 -8.16
CA VAL A 18 -8.12 -5.77 -9.03
C VAL A 18 -6.67 -6.22 -9.14
N ARG A 19 -5.74 -5.29 -9.40
CA ARG A 19 -4.30 -5.57 -9.45
C ARG A 19 -3.78 -6.16 -8.14
N PHE A 20 -4.17 -5.56 -7.02
CA PHE A 20 -3.84 -6.08 -5.69
C PHE A 20 -4.28 -7.55 -5.51
N LEU A 21 -5.52 -7.89 -5.88
CA LEU A 21 -6.00 -9.27 -5.77
C LEU A 21 -5.26 -10.23 -6.70
N GLN A 22 -4.85 -9.79 -7.89
CA GLN A 22 -4.00 -10.58 -8.80
C GLN A 22 -2.64 -10.87 -8.14
N LEU A 23 -1.96 -9.85 -7.62
CA LEU A 23 -0.67 -10.00 -6.94
C LEU A 23 -0.75 -10.97 -5.75
N LEU A 24 -1.83 -10.91 -4.96
CA LEU A 24 -2.06 -11.83 -3.86
C LEU A 24 -2.29 -13.28 -4.30
N GLY A 25 -2.85 -13.49 -5.51
CA GLY A 25 -3.07 -14.82 -6.05
C GLY A 25 -1.81 -15.47 -6.63
N GLU A 26 -0.80 -14.67 -6.96
CA GLU A 26 0.43 -15.13 -7.62
C GLU A 26 1.57 -15.44 -6.62
N ASP A 27 1.61 -14.77 -5.47
CA ASP A 27 2.66 -14.93 -4.45
C ASP A 27 2.05 -14.96 -3.04
N GLU A 28 2.23 -16.07 -2.32
CA GLU A 28 1.77 -16.24 -0.93
C GLU A 28 2.38 -15.20 0.01
N MET A 29 3.59 -14.72 -0.28
CA MET A 29 4.27 -13.67 0.50
C MET A 29 3.86 -12.26 0.08
N ALA A 30 3.05 -12.09 -0.97
CA ALA A 30 2.65 -10.77 -1.46
C ALA A 30 1.93 -9.96 -0.37
N PHE A 31 1.06 -10.62 0.42
CA PHE A 31 0.34 -9.94 1.50
C PHE A 31 1.30 -9.41 2.57
N ASP A 32 2.22 -10.23 3.05
CA ASP A 32 3.17 -9.86 4.11
C ASP A 32 4.11 -8.75 3.64
N ASN A 33 4.60 -8.87 2.41
CA ASN A 33 5.44 -7.86 1.78
C ASN A 33 4.70 -6.53 1.64
N LEU A 34 3.47 -6.55 1.11
CA LEU A 34 2.70 -5.33 0.91
C LEU A 34 2.29 -4.70 2.25
N PHE A 35 2.01 -5.51 3.27
CA PHE A 35 1.77 -5.03 4.61
C PHE A 35 2.98 -4.28 5.17
N CYS A 36 4.18 -4.84 5.01
CA CYS A 36 5.41 -4.17 5.42
C CYS A 36 5.62 -2.86 4.64
N VAL A 37 5.44 -2.87 3.31
CA VAL A 37 5.54 -1.66 2.48
C VAL A 37 4.55 -0.59 2.93
N ALA A 38 3.28 -0.94 3.10
CA ALA A 38 2.24 0.01 3.51
C ALA A 38 2.54 0.60 4.89
N PHE A 39 3.06 -0.21 5.82
CA PHE A 39 3.43 0.26 7.14
C PHE A 39 4.60 1.23 7.11
N GLN A 40 5.67 0.90 6.37
CA GLN A 40 6.82 1.80 6.23
C GLN A 40 6.47 3.09 5.49
N MET A 41 5.62 3.01 4.46
CA MET A 41 5.11 4.20 3.77
C MET A 41 4.31 5.10 4.72
N MET A 42 3.44 4.51 5.55
CA MET A 42 2.70 5.24 6.57
C MET A 42 3.64 5.93 7.57
N ASP A 43 4.64 5.21 8.08
CA ASP A 43 5.64 5.72 9.02
C ASP A 43 6.46 6.87 8.40
N ALA A 44 6.92 6.71 7.17
CA ALA A 44 7.64 7.75 6.44
C ALA A 44 6.79 9.00 6.24
N GLN A 45 5.51 8.85 5.85
CA GLN A 45 4.59 9.96 5.69
C GLN A 45 4.26 10.63 7.04
N TRP A 46 4.12 9.85 8.11
CA TRP A 46 3.90 10.34 9.46
C TRP A 46 5.05 11.23 9.93
N LEU A 47 6.29 10.73 9.79
CA LEU A 47 7.51 11.44 10.17
C LEU A 47 7.72 12.69 9.31
N ALA A 48 7.53 12.60 8.00
CA ALA A 48 7.70 13.72 7.08
C ALA A 48 6.72 14.88 7.38
N LYS A 49 5.47 14.54 7.75
CA LYS A 49 4.45 15.53 8.13
C LYS A 49 4.61 16.05 9.56
N ARG A 50 5.45 15.41 10.38
CA ARG A 50 5.46 15.60 11.85
C ARG A 50 4.06 15.44 12.44
N ALA A 51 3.35 14.44 11.94
CA ALA A 51 1.94 14.26 12.20
C ALA A 51 1.70 14.02 13.70
N SER A 52 0.65 14.65 14.19
CA SER A 52 0.00 14.36 15.45
C SER A 52 -1.09 13.30 15.25
N TYR A 53 -1.61 12.78 16.36
CA TYR A 53 -2.77 11.89 16.35
C TYR A 53 -3.97 12.43 15.56
N MET A 54 -4.17 13.76 15.56
CA MET A 54 -5.28 14.39 14.84
C MET A 54 -5.18 14.20 13.32
N GLU A 55 -3.97 14.04 12.80
CA GLU A 55 -3.69 13.86 11.36
C GLU A 55 -3.65 12.39 10.95
N PHE A 56 -3.93 11.46 11.86
CA PHE A 56 -3.86 10.02 11.58
C PHE A 56 -4.71 9.60 10.38
N ASN A 57 -5.94 10.09 10.29
CA ASN A 57 -6.80 9.79 9.14
C ASN A 57 -6.25 10.35 7.82
N ASP A 58 -5.55 11.48 7.85
CA ASP A 58 -4.99 12.11 6.66
C ASP A 58 -3.70 11.42 6.22
N VAL A 59 -2.87 10.95 7.16
CA VAL A 59 -1.73 10.07 6.87
C VAL A 59 -2.24 8.75 6.26
N LEU A 60 -3.27 8.13 6.84
CA LEU A 60 -3.87 6.90 6.28
C LEU A 60 -4.38 7.09 4.85
N LYS A 61 -5.09 8.19 4.58
CA LYS A 61 -5.56 8.52 3.22
C LYS A 61 -4.39 8.73 2.27
N SER A 62 -3.37 9.47 2.68
CA SER A 62 -2.16 9.72 1.88
C SER A 62 -1.42 8.42 1.55
N THR A 63 -1.32 7.50 2.52
CA THR A 63 -0.67 6.20 2.31
C THR A 63 -1.48 5.36 1.34
N ARG A 64 -2.81 5.32 1.51
CA ARG A 64 -3.71 4.61 0.61
C ARG A 64 -3.61 5.13 -0.83
N THR A 65 -3.70 6.45 -1.02
CA THR A 65 -3.64 7.06 -2.37
C THR A 65 -2.30 6.79 -3.04
N GLN A 66 -1.19 6.82 -2.29
CA GLN A 66 0.11 6.48 -2.86
C GLN A 66 0.20 5.01 -3.25
N LEU A 67 -0.28 4.10 -2.40
CA LEU A 67 -0.26 2.67 -2.67
C LEU A 67 -1.16 2.29 -3.86
N GLU A 68 -2.35 2.90 -3.98
CA GLU A 68 -3.24 2.71 -5.13
C GLU A 68 -2.57 3.15 -6.45
N ARG A 69 -1.86 4.29 -6.44
CA ARG A 69 -1.13 4.75 -7.63
C ARG A 69 0.00 3.81 -8.03
N GLU A 70 0.75 3.28 -7.07
CA GLU A 70 1.83 2.33 -7.36
C GLU A 70 1.28 1.00 -7.90
N LEU A 71 0.14 0.52 -7.38
CA LEU A 71 -0.55 -0.68 -7.87
C LEU A 71 -1.15 -0.52 -9.28
N GLU A 72 -1.36 0.72 -9.74
CA GLU A 72 -1.89 1.02 -11.07
C GLU A 72 -0.78 1.15 -12.14
N LEU A 73 0.49 1.13 -11.74
CA LEU A 73 1.61 1.17 -12.68
C LEU A 73 1.60 -0.06 -13.59
N GLU A 74 1.82 0.17 -14.89
CA GLU A 74 1.76 -0.90 -15.91
C GLU A 74 2.86 -1.96 -15.75
N ASP A 75 3.99 -1.57 -15.15
CA ASP A 75 5.17 -2.42 -14.99
C ASP A 75 5.22 -3.17 -13.65
N VAL A 76 4.12 -3.17 -12.88
CA VAL A 76 4.05 -3.88 -11.59
C VAL A 76 3.42 -5.26 -11.78
N PHE A 77 4.26 -6.29 -11.70
CA PHE A 77 3.86 -7.70 -11.78
C PHE A 77 4.03 -8.44 -10.45
N SER A 78 4.82 -7.87 -9.53
CA SER A 78 5.03 -8.36 -8.17
C SER A 78 5.02 -7.20 -7.19
N VAL A 79 4.73 -7.47 -5.91
CA VAL A 79 4.89 -6.50 -4.82
C VAL A 79 6.33 -5.94 -4.77
N ARG A 80 7.32 -6.71 -5.25
CA ARG A 80 8.73 -6.29 -5.34
C ARG A 80 8.99 -5.19 -6.36
N ASP A 81 8.11 -5.05 -7.35
CA ASP A 81 8.24 -4.06 -8.41
C ASP A 81 7.70 -2.68 -7.99
N LEU A 82 6.97 -2.64 -6.86
CA LEU A 82 6.48 -1.38 -6.31
C LEU A 82 7.67 -0.47 -5.94
N PRO A 83 7.67 0.81 -6.35
CA PRO A 83 8.69 1.77 -5.96
C PRO A 83 8.92 1.81 -4.44
N ALA A 84 7.85 1.71 -3.64
CA ALA A 84 7.93 1.70 -2.19
C ALA A 84 8.49 0.40 -1.60
N TYR A 85 8.65 -0.66 -2.38
CA TYR A 85 9.35 -1.87 -1.94
C TYR A 85 10.80 -1.60 -1.56
N ASN A 86 11.42 -0.57 -2.15
CA ASN A 86 12.76 -0.12 -1.76
C ASN A 86 12.85 0.33 -0.29
N MET A 87 11.74 0.71 0.35
CA MET A 87 11.73 1.07 1.76
C MET A 87 12.07 -0.14 2.66
N LEU A 88 11.82 -1.37 2.18
CA LEU A 88 12.14 -2.60 2.90
C LEU A 88 13.63 -2.95 2.84
N ARG A 89 14.35 -2.41 1.85
CA ARG A 89 15.80 -2.59 1.70
C ARG A 89 16.49 -1.53 2.57
N ARG A 90 16.73 -1.87 3.83
CA ARG A 90 17.63 -1.10 4.71
C ARG A 90 19.06 -1.14 4.22
#